data_AF-A0A954GF49-F1
#
_entry.id   AF-A0A954GF49-F1
#
_cell.length_a   1.000
_cell.length_b   1.000
_cell.length_c   1.000
_cell.angle_alpha   90.00
_cell.angle_beta   90.00
_cell.angle_gamma   90.00
#
_symmetry.space_group_name_H-M   'P 1'
#
loop_
_entity.id
_entity.type
_entity.pdbx_description
1 polymer ?
#
loop_
_entity_poly.entity_id
_entity_poly.type
_entity_poly.pdbx_seq_one_letter_code
_entity_poly.pdbx_strand_id
1 'polypeptide(L)' 'MRQPIIRHGGKHYLAERIVVLMPPRSKNSNAPAPDDPGCVHYVEPFFGDGSVLFAMAPEDISEVVNDLDGESSC' A
#
# COMPACT_ATOMS: atom_id res chain seq x y z
N MET A 1 -5.60 -3.71 14.01
CA MET A 1 -6.75 -3.79 13.08
C MET A 1 -6.88 -5.24 12.62
N ARG A 2 -8.09 -5.81 12.49
CA ARG A 2 -8.30 -7.21 12.05
C ARG A 2 -8.64 -7.19 10.56
N GLN A 3 -8.13 -8.15 9.81
CA GLN A 3 -8.12 -8.13 8.34
C GLN A 3 -9.48 -8.52 7.76
N PRO A 4 -9.86 -8.02 6.58
CA PRO A 4 -11.10 -8.41 5.92
C PRO A 4 -11.11 -9.88 5.46
N ILE A 5 -9.95 -10.45 5.09
CA ILE A 5 -9.82 -11.82 4.54
C ILE A 5 -8.54 -12.47 5.07
N ILE A 6 -8.62 -13.73 5.54
CA ILE A 6 -7.45 -14.51 5.99
C ILE A 6 -6.87 -15.28 4.81
N ARG A 7 -5.67 -14.93 4.34
CA ARG A 7 -4.94 -15.65 3.29
C ARG A 7 -3.58 -16.17 3.78
N HIS A 8 -3.11 -17.27 3.17
CA HIS A 8 -1.75 -17.75 3.41
C HIS A 8 -0.74 -16.79 2.76
N GLY A 9 0.28 -16.37 3.52
CA GLY A 9 1.28 -15.40 3.06
C GLY A 9 1.02 -13.95 3.49
N GLY A 10 -0.10 -13.70 4.15
CA GLY A 10 -0.46 -12.37 4.67
C GLY A 10 0.61 -11.78 5.57
N LYS A 11 1.13 -10.61 5.19
CA LYS A 11 2.27 -9.98 5.84
C LYS A 11 1.88 -9.16 7.06
N HIS A 12 0.77 -9.46 7.70
CA HIS A 12 0.21 -8.61 8.75
C HIS A 12 1.12 -8.42 9.97
N TYR A 13 1.91 -9.43 10.31
CA TYR A 13 2.91 -9.31 11.39
C TYR A 13 4.17 -8.52 10.96
N LEU A 14 4.36 -8.29 9.67
CA LEU A 14 5.47 -7.51 9.10
C LEU A 14 5.03 -6.17 8.50
N ALA A 15 3.73 -5.93 8.33
CA ALA A 15 3.21 -4.82 7.54
C ALA A 15 3.71 -3.47 8.06
N GLU A 16 3.62 -3.23 9.37
CA GLU A 16 4.15 -2.01 9.99
C GLU A 16 5.66 -1.83 9.76
N ARG A 17 6.43 -2.93 9.80
CA ARG A 17 7.88 -2.89 9.55
C ARG A 17 8.20 -2.61 8.09
N ILE A 18 7.39 -3.13 7.17
CA ILE A 18 7.52 -2.88 5.73
C ILE A 18 7.26 -1.39 5.46
N VAL A 19 6.18 -0.82 6.02
CA VAL A 19 5.82 0.60 5.85
C VAL A 19 6.95 1.52 6.31
N VAL A 20 7.62 1.21 7.42
CA VAL A 20 8.77 2.00 7.92
C VAL A 20 9.98 1.97 6.99
N LEU A 21 10.14 0.90 6.19
CA LEU A 21 11.26 0.75 5.26
C LEU A 21 10.95 1.28 3.85
N MET A 22 9.70 1.65 3.58
CA MET A 22 9.33 2.21 2.29
C MET A 22 9.97 3.59 2.07
N PRO A 23 10.24 3.97 0.81
CA PRO A 23 10.64 5.33 0.50
C PRO A 23 9.65 6.35 1.07
N PRO A 24 10.12 7.56 1.43
CA PRO A 24 9.24 8.60 1.94
C PRO A 24 8.17 8.96 0.89
N ARG A 25 6.97 9.28 1.37
CA ARG A 25 5.88 9.75 0.50
C ARG A 25 6.10 11.18 0.06
N SER A 26 5.53 11.52 -1.08
CA SER A 26 5.39 12.92 -1.49
C SER A 26 4.57 13.68 -0.45
N LYS A 27 4.91 14.95 -0.22
CA LYS A 27 4.16 15.84 0.69
C LYS A 27 2.84 16.31 0.10
N ASN A 28 2.71 16.27 -1.24
CA ASN A 28 1.50 16.63 -1.95
C ASN A 28 1.39 15.78 -3.23
N SER A 29 0.70 14.64 -3.12
CA SER A 29 0.58 13.70 -4.24
C SER A 29 -0.21 14.25 -5.44
N ASN A 30 -1.07 15.26 -5.24
CA ASN A 30 -1.85 15.87 -6.32
C ASN A 30 -1.08 16.97 -7.08
N ALA A 31 -0.04 17.54 -6.46
CA ALA A 31 0.83 18.55 -7.05
C ALA A 31 2.23 18.46 -6.43
N PRO A 32 3.01 17.42 -6.75
CA PRO A 32 4.34 17.24 -6.19
C PRO A 32 5.25 18.38 -6.64
N ALA A 33 6.03 18.92 -5.71
CA ALA A 33 7.02 19.94 -6.04
C ALA A 33 8.12 19.32 -6.93
N PRO A 34 8.76 20.10 -7.82
CA PRO A 34 9.82 19.57 -8.69
C PRO A 34 11.01 18.95 -7.95
N ASP A 35 11.20 19.33 -6.69
CA ASP A 35 12.25 18.87 -5.78
C ASP A 35 11.76 17.87 -4.72
N ASP A 36 10.50 17.42 -4.78
CA ASP A 36 9.98 16.40 -3.88
C ASP A 36 10.40 15.00 -4.37
N PRO A 37 11.34 14.32 -3.69
CA PRO A 37 11.80 12.99 -4.12
C PRO A 37 10.81 11.88 -3.72
N GLY A 38 9.70 12.23 -3.04
CA GLY A 38 8.79 11.27 -2.44
C GLY A 38 7.96 10.49 -3.47
N CYS A 39 7.55 9.28 -3.09
CA CYS A 39 6.66 8.47 -3.91
C CYS A 39 5.24 9.07 -3.94
N VAL A 40 4.72 9.29 -5.14
CA VAL A 40 3.36 9.83 -5.40
C VAL A 40 2.32 8.70 -5.48
N HIS A 41 2.74 7.54 -5.98
CA HIS A 41 1.87 6.37 -6.14
C HIS A 41 2.42 5.18 -5.38
N TYR A 42 1.53 4.46 -4.71
CA TYR A 42 1.80 3.12 -4.22
C TYR A 42 1.25 2.11 -5.22
N VAL A 43 2.08 1.14 -5.61
CA VAL A 43 1.69 0.08 -6.54
C VAL A 43 1.94 -1.26 -5.88
N GLU A 44 0.90 -2.07 -5.73
CA GLU A 44 0.98 -3.44 -5.20
C GLU A 44 0.49 -4.44 -6.26
N PRO A 45 1.41 -4.98 -7.09
CA PRO A 45 1.05 -5.89 -8.18
C PRO A 45 0.52 -7.26 -7.73
N PHE A 46 0.72 -7.58 -6.45
CA PHE A 46 0.32 -8.82 -5.77
C PHE A 46 -0.37 -8.46 -4.46
N PHE A 47 -1.61 -7.99 -4.57
CA PHE A 47 -2.37 -7.43 -3.45
C PHE A 47 -2.61 -8.45 -2.32
N GLY A 48 -2.94 -9.69 -2.67
CA GLY A 48 -3.27 -10.76 -1.73
C GLY A 48 -4.43 -10.38 -0.82
N ASP A 49 -4.12 -9.98 0.40
CA ASP A 49 -5.06 -9.54 1.43
C ASP A 49 -4.95 -8.04 1.78
N GLY A 50 -4.10 -7.29 1.07
CA GLY A 50 -3.88 -5.87 1.30
C GLY A 50 -3.22 -5.53 2.63
N SER A 51 -2.55 -6.50 3.28
CA SER A 51 -1.90 -6.30 4.58
C SER A 51 -1.02 -5.05 4.68
N VAL A 52 -0.26 -4.75 3.62
CA VAL A 52 0.64 -3.59 3.56
C VAL A 52 -0.15 -2.33 3.23
N LEU A 53 -1.04 -2.38 2.23
CA LEU A 53 -1.97 -1.28 1.91
C LEU A 53 -2.69 -0.76 3.16
N PHE A 54 -3.36 -1.65 3.90
CA PHE A 54 -4.17 -1.27 5.07
C PHE A 54 -3.36 -0.88 6.31
N ALA A 55 -2.05 -1.11 6.31
CA ALA A 55 -1.16 -0.60 7.35
C ALA A 55 -0.68 0.83 7.06
N MET A 56 -0.93 1.35 5.85
CA MET A 56 -0.60 2.72 5.48
C MET A 56 -1.71 3.70 5.90
N ALA A 57 -1.31 4.95 6.13
CA ALA A 57 -2.25 6.05 6.29
C ALA A 57 -3.00 6.26 4.95
N PRO A 58 -4.34 6.31 4.93
CA PRO A 58 -5.13 6.40 3.71
C PRO A 58 -5.12 7.78 3.05
N GLU A 59 -4.58 8.80 3.73
CA GLU A 59 -4.55 10.17 3.23
C GLU A 59 -3.43 10.40 2.21
N ASP A 60 -3.71 11.24 1.21
CA ASP A 60 -2.73 11.75 0.24
C ASP A 60 -1.96 10.66 -0.53
N ILE A 61 -2.60 9.51 -0.77
CA ILE A 61 -2.00 8.40 -1.53
C ILE A 61 -2.90 7.99 -2.70
N SER A 62 -2.30 7.83 -3.87
CA SER A 62 -2.93 7.19 -5.01
C SER A 62 -2.42 5.75 -5.09
N GLU A 63 -3.35 4.81 -4.97
CA GLU A 63 -3.04 3.39 -4.83
C GLU A 63 -3.47 2.64 -6.10
N VAL A 64 -2.58 1.81 -6.62
CA VAL A 64 -2.86 0.87 -7.71
C VAL A 64 -2.61 -0.53 -7.19
N VAL A 65 -3.67 -1.28 -6.99
CA VAL A 65 -3.61 -2.67 -6.55
C VAL A 65 -4.01 -3.59 -7.68
N ASN A 66 -3.31 -4.71 -7.79
CA ASN A 66 -3.60 -5.76 -8.75
C ASN A 66 -3.42 -7.12 -8.07
N ASP A 67 -4.21 -8.10 -8.51
CA ASP A 67 -3.98 -9.49 -8.19
C ASP A 67 -4.35 -10.35 -9.40
N LEU A 68 -3.79 -11.55 -9.49
CA LEU A 68 -4.13 -12.52 -10.52
C LEU A 68 -5.45 -13.23 -10.19
N ASP A 69 -5.76 -13.39 -8.91
CA ASP A 69 -6.95 -14.09 -8.44
C ASP A 69 -8.20 -13.23 -8.63
N GLY A 70 -9.02 -13.55 -9.63
CA GLY A 70 -10.26 -12.82 -9.94
C GLY A 70 -11.36 -12.88 -8.87
N GLU A 71 -11.27 -13.79 -7.89
CA GLU A 71 -12.13 -13.80 -6.70
C GLU A 71 -11.67 -12.81 -5.61
N SER A 72 -10.52 -12.17 -5.79
CA SER A 72 -10.01 -11.10 -4.92
C SER A 72 -10.66 -9.77 -5.30
N SER A 73 -11.98 -9.72 -5.43
CA SER A 73 -12.67 -8.48 -5.77
C SER A 73 -12.90 -7.65 -4.53
N CYS A 74 -12.49 -6.38 -4.61
CA CYS A 74 -12.87 -5.27 -3.74
C CYS A 74 -14.38 -5.21 -3.45
#